data_AF-A0AAE3DXS1-F1
#
_entry.id   AF-A0AAE3DXS1-F1
#
_cell.length_a   1.000
_cell.length_b   1.000
_cell.length_c   1.000
_cell.angle_alpha   90.00
_cell.angle_beta   90.00
_cell.angle_gamma   90.00
#
_symmetry.space_group_name_H-M   'P 1'
#
loop_
_entity.id
_entity.type
_entity.pdbx_description
1 polymer ?
#
loop_
_entity_poly.entity_id
_entity_poly.type
_entity_poly.pdbx_seq_one_letter_code
_entity_poly.pdbx_strand_id
1 'polypeptide(L)'
;MSQFQKRNNSIEKNAKNKQDAIELALKELNASREDVEIEVLDEGSKGFLGIGARDARVRVTLIKSEEPVNETYVQEKEEVAETEVKPVKREPKVKKESLGDPADDAKKFLSDIFNAMDLDVAIDAKMEEQSVSIDLSGENMGIVIGKRGDTLDSLQYLTSLVVNQRSDDYIKVSIDTENYREKRAEALLALSTRLADKVTKTGKKFTLEPMNPYERRIIHSNLQDSETVTTYSVGSEPYRKVVIAPKNAKPYGKGGYKKDGYKKRSPKPHRNHSDKPVAEKTGSYTTTYKADFKPQQHKAEYKNFEDYLAGHSDEFKGEE
;
A
#
# COMPACT_ATOMS: atom_id res chain seq x y z
N MET A 1 20.05 -49.27 -10.89
CA MET A 1 20.24 -48.01 -10.13
C MET A 1 19.28 -46.99 -10.73
N SER A 2 18.39 -46.48 -9.88
CA SER A 2 17.07 -45.95 -10.23
C SER A 2 17.12 -44.71 -11.14
N GLN A 3 16.40 -44.77 -12.26
CA GLN A 3 16.19 -43.67 -13.22
C GLN A 3 15.21 -42.59 -12.72
N PHE A 4 14.92 -42.53 -11.41
CA PHE A 4 13.99 -41.56 -10.81
C PHE A 4 14.63 -40.25 -10.30
N GLN A 5 15.97 -40.10 -10.38
CA GLN A 5 16.66 -38.90 -9.90
C GLN A 5 16.99 -37.86 -10.99
N LYS A 6 16.64 -38.10 -12.26
CA LYS A 6 17.00 -37.21 -13.39
C LYS A 6 15.95 -36.15 -13.76
N ARG A 7 15.01 -35.83 -12.85
CA ARG A 7 13.91 -34.89 -13.15
C ARG A 7 13.72 -33.72 -12.18
N ASN A 8 14.67 -33.49 -11.29
CA ASN A 8 14.67 -32.30 -10.44
C ASN A 8 15.88 -31.44 -10.79
N ASN A 9 15.65 -30.22 -11.29
CA ASN A 9 16.70 -29.23 -11.57
C ASN A 9 17.16 -28.51 -10.28
N SER A 10 17.06 -29.21 -9.15
CA SER A 10 17.37 -28.71 -7.81
C SER A 10 18.06 -29.79 -6.98
N ILE A 11 19.07 -29.38 -6.21
CA ILE A 11 19.84 -30.24 -5.31
C ILE A 11 19.72 -29.70 -3.89
N GLU A 12 19.41 -30.57 -2.93
CA GLU A 12 19.44 -30.27 -1.50
C GLU A 12 20.72 -30.81 -0.86
N LYS A 13 21.39 -29.97 -0.06
CA LYS A 13 22.57 -30.38 0.72
C LYS A 13 22.50 -29.90 2.15
N ASN A 14 23.08 -30.72 3.02
CA ASN A 14 23.22 -30.45 4.44
C ASN A 14 24.70 -30.33 4.79
N ALA A 15 25.06 -29.34 5.60
CA ALA A 15 26.43 -29.16 6.08
C ALA A 15 26.45 -28.46 7.44
N LYS A 16 27.63 -28.41 8.08
CA LYS A 16 27.78 -27.81 9.43
C LYS A 16 27.44 -26.32 9.47
N ASN A 17 27.65 -25.60 8.36
CA ASN A 17 27.28 -24.19 8.22
C ASN A 17 26.57 -23.96 6.88
N LYS A 18 25.77 -22.89 6.81
CA LYS A 18 25.08 -22.43 5.59
C LYS A 18 26.00 -22.26 4.39
N GLN A 19 27.21 -21.73 4.60
CA GLN A 19 28.18 -21.48 3.54
C GLN A 19 28.69 -22.79 2.93
N ASP A 20 29.05 -23.75 3.78
CA ASP A 20 29.53 -25.08 3.38
C ASP A 20 28.43 -25.84 2.61
N ALA A 21 27.15 -25.69 3.01
CA ALA A 21 26.03 -26.32 2.32
C ALA A 21 25.81 -25.76 0.91
N ILE A 22 25.97 -24.44 0.73
CA ILE A 22 25.89 -23.77 -0.58
C ILE A 22 27.03 -24.24 -1.49
N GLU A 23 28.26 -24.28 -0.99
CA GLU A 23 29.43 -24.67 -1.77
C GLU A 23 29.34 -26.13 -2.25
N LEU A 24 28.89 -27.04 -1.37
CA LEU A 24 28.67 -28.44 -1.73
C LEU A 24 27.58 -28.60 -2.79
N ALA A 25 26.51 -27.82 -2.71
CA ALA A 25 25.43 -27.87 -3.68
C ALA A 25 25.85 -27.30 -5.06
N LEU A 26 26.59 -26.18 -5.08
CA LEU A 26 27.15 -25.59 -6.31
C LEU A 26 28.14 -26.53 -7.01
N LYS A 27 29.02 -27.19 -6.24
CA LYS A 27 29.99 -28.14 -6.76
C LYS A 27 29.34 -29.33 -7.43
N GLU A 28 28.22 -29.80 -6.89
CA GLU A 28 27.48 -30.94 -7.44
C GLU A 28 26.66 -30.55 -8.68
N LEU A 29 26.16 -29.32 -8.73
CA LEU A 29 25.47 -28.76 -9.90
C LEU A 29 26.43 -28.27 -11.00
N ASN A 30 27.73 -28.16 -10.71
CA ASN A 30 28.75 -27.59 -11.60
C ASN A 30 28.34 -26.20 -12.14
N ALA A 31 27.74 -25.37 -11.29
CA ALA A 31 27.20 -24.06 -11.63
C ALA A 31 27.84 -22.96 -10.75
N SER A 32 27.87 -21.73 -11.26
CA SER A 32 28.32 -20.57 -10.50
C SER A 32 27.22 -20.09 -9.53
N ARG A 33 27.58 -19.27 -8.54
CA ARG A 33 26.59 -18.67 -7.60
C ARG A 33 25.58 -17.75 -8.31
N GLU A 34 25.92 -17.26 -9.49
CA GLU A 34 25.12 -16.30 -10.25
C GLU A 34 24.03 -17.00 -11.08
N ASP A 35 24.26 -18.27 -11.44
CA ASP A 35 23.37 -19.06 -12.30
C ASP A 35 22.39 -19.94 -11.50
N VAL A 36 22.28 -19.72 -10.19
CA VAL A 36 21.44 -20.54 -9.31
C VAL A 36 20.60 -19.73 -8.34
N GLU A 37 19.40 -20.24 -8.05
CA GLU A 37 18.57 -19.79 -6.94
C GLU A 37 18.91 -20.59 -5.68
N ILE A 38 19.21 -19.91 -4.57
CA ILE A 38 19.60 -20.54 -3.30
C ILE A 38 18.50 -20.30 -2.27
N GLU A 39 17.79 -21.35 -1.90
CA GLU A 39 16.78 -21.37 -0.84
C GLU A 39 17.37 -21.98 0.44
N VAL A 40 17.40 -21.23 1.54
CA VAL A 40 17.94 -21.71 2.83
C VAL A 40 16.79 -22.28 3.65
N LEU A 41 16.76 -23.60 3.79
CA LEU A 41 15.69 -24.32 4.51
C LEU A 41 15.91 -24.32 6.02
N ASP A 42 17.17 -24.42 6.47
CA ASP A 42 17.56 -24.27 7.88
C ASP A 42 18.97 -23.66 7.94
N GLU A 43 19.18 -22.64 8.77
CA GLU A 43 20.50 -22.02 8.93
C GLU A 43 21.44 -22.86 9.80
N GLY A 44 20.92 -23.88 10.47
CA GLY A 44 21.66 -24.67 11.45
C GLY A 44 21.98 -23.86 12.71
N SER A 45 22.56 -24.50 13.71
CA SER A 45 22.97 -23.82 14.95
C SER A 45 24.23 -24.45 15.52
N LYS A 46 25.20 -23.63 15.96
CA LYS A 46 26.49 -24.12 16.50
C LYS A 46 26.40 -24.71 17.92
N GLY A 47 25.27 -24.55 18.61
CA GLY A 47 25.09 -25.02 20.00
C GLY A 47 26.00 -24.29 21.01
N PHE A 48 25.81 -24.55 22.30
CA PHE A 48 26.71 -24.07 23.37
C PHE A 48 27.73 -25.17 23.64
N LEU A 49 29.00 -24.94 23.31
CA LEU A 49 30.10 -25.91 23.50
C LEU A 49 29.96 -27.24 22.71
N GLY A 50 29.33 -27.20 21.53
CA GLY A 50 29.14 -28.39 20.67
C GLY A 50 27.98 -29.30 21.06
N ILE A 51 27.26 -28.98 22.15
CA ILE A 51 26.06 -29.70 22.57
C ILE A 51 24.85 -29.04 21.89
N GLY A 52 24.07 -29.82 21.15
CA GLY A 52 22.87 -29.35 20.44
C GLY A 52 23.14 -28.68 19.09
N ALA A 53 24.28 -28.95 18.45
CA ALA A 53 24.55 -28.45 17.11
C ALA A 53 23.57 -29.06 16.09
N ARG A 54 23.07 -28.24 15.17
CA ARG A 54 22.18 -28.65 14.07
C ARG A 54 22.78 -28.22 12.74
N ASP A 55 22.77 -29.12 11.77
CA ASP A 55 23.29 -28.85 10.42
C ASP A 55 22.38 -27.85 9.67
N ALA A 56 23.01 -27.02 8.85
CA ALA A 56 22.33 -26.16 7.90
C ALA A 56 21.86 -26.96 6.69
N ARG A 57 20.71 -26.59 6.12
CA ARG A 57 20.08 -27.24 4.97
C ARG A 57 19.76 -26.20 3.90
N VAL A 58 20.21 -26.45 2.67
CA VAL A 58 20.05 -25.52 1.55
C VAL A 58 19.60 -26.28 0.31
N ARG A 59 18.66 -25.70 -0.44
CA ARG A 59 18.22 -26.14 -1.76
C ARG A 59 18.75 -25.17 -2.81
N VAL A 60 19.38 -25.70 -3.86
CA VAL A 60 19.92 -24.90 -4.97
C VAL A 60 19.28 -25.33 -6.27
N THR A 61 18.75 -24.38 -7.05
CA THR A 61 18.03 -24.63 -8.32
C THR A 61 18.73 -23.89 -9.46
N LEU A 62 18.95 -24.56 -10.60
CA LEU A 62 19.70 -24.00 -11.73
C LEU A 62 18.80 -23.11 -12.61
N ILE A 63 19.20 -21.86 -12.82
CA ILE A 63 18.53 -20.90 -13.71
C ILE A 63 19.34 -20.86 -15.01
N LYS A 64 18.83 -21.44 -16.10
CA LYS A 64 19.56 -21.49 -17.37
C LYS A 64 19.70 -20.07 -17.95
N SER A 65 20.92 -19.54 -18.00
CA SER A 65 21.31 -18.31 -18.69
C SER A 65 22.03 -18.67 -20.02
N GLU A 66 21.67 -18.02 -21.12
CA GLU A 66 22.44 -18.04 -22.37
C GLU A 66 23.20 -16.70 -22.48
N GLU A 67 24.45 -16.77 -22.96
CA GLU A 67 25.57 -15.82 -22.83
C GLU A 67 25.40 -14.38 -23.39
N PRO A 68 26.31 -13.43 -23.05
CA PRO A 68 26.05 -11.98 -23.06
C PRO A 68 26.52 -11.25 -24.32
N VAL A 69 25.92 -10.09 -24.62
CA VAL A 69 26.46 -9.14 -25.62
C VAL A 69 26.56 -7.73 -25.02
N ASN A 70 27.72 -7.14 -25.30
CA ASN A 70 28.39 -5.97 -24.75
C ASN A 70 27.63 -4.62 -24.80
N GLU A 71 27.91 -3.78 -23.81
CA GLU A 71 27.52 -2.37 -23.71
C GLU A 71 28.19 -1.48 -24.77
N THR A 72 27.41 -0.59 -25.40
CA THR A 72 27.86 0.78 -25.70
C THR A 72 26.65 1.73 -25.76
N TYR A 73 26.71 2.81 -24.97
CA TYR A 73 25.72 3.90 -24.93
C TYR A 73 25.68 4.68 -26.26
N VAL A 74 24.54 5.25 -26.68
CA VAL A 74 24.21 6.70 -26.54
C VAL A 74 22.83 7.02 -27.20
N GLN A 75 22.03 7.85 -26.50
CA GLN A 75 20.78 8.62 -26.81
C GLN A 75 19.38 7.97 -26.85
N GLU A 76 18.65 8.24 -25.76
CA GLU A 76 17.26 8.69 -25.62
C GLU A 76 16.36 8.77 -26.88
N LYS A 77 15.46 7.79 -26.97
CA LYS A 77 14.05 7.98 -27.33
C LYS A 77 13.23 6.97 -26.54
N GLU A 78 12.25 7.46 -25.79
CA GLU A 78 11.27 6.64 -25.07
C GLU A 78 10.48 5.80 -26.09
N GLU A 79 10.68 4.48 -26.03
CA GLU A 79 9.78 3.49 -26.61
C GLU A 79 9.49 2.49 -25.49
N VAL A 80 8.27 2.58 -24.96
CA VAL A 80 7.76 1.82 -23.82
C VAL A 80 7.50 0.39 -24.29
N ALA A 81 8.53 -0.47 -24.22
CA ALA A 81 8.39 -1.90 -24.41
C ALA A 81 7.76 -2.53 -23.15
N GLU A 82 6.43 -2.62 -23.19
CA GLU A 82 5.62 -3.78 -22.84
C GLU A 82 6.29 -4.81 -21.91
N THR A 83 6.12 -4.64 -20.60
CA THR A 83 6.38 -5.70 -19.64
C THR A 83 5.38 -6.83 -19.87
N GLU A 84 5.82 -7.90 -20.55
CA GLU A 84 5.13 -9.18 -20.61
C GLU A 84 4.92 -9.72 -19.19
N VAL A 85 3.70 -9.55 -18.68
CA VAL A 85 3.22 -10.24 -17.49
C VAL A 85 3.02 -11.70 -17.87
N LYS A 86 4.00 -12.56 -17.58
CA LYS A 86 3.84 -14.02 -17.77
C LYS A 86 2.57 -14.47 -17.04
N PRO A 87 1.57 -15.03 -17.73
CA PRO A 87 0.33 -15.44 -17.09
C PRO A 87 0.63 -16.63 -16.18
N VAL A 88 0.26 -16.47 -14.91
CA VAL A 88 0.19 -17.57 -13.95
C VAL A 88 -0.81 -18.57 -14.51
N LYS A 89 -0.32 -19.70 -15.02
CA LYS A 89 -1.12 -20.84 -15.49
C LYS A 89 -2.10 -21.25 -14.39
N ARG A 90 -3.36 -20.85 -14.54
CA ARG A 90 -4.49 -21.43 -13.80
C ARG A 90 -4.86 -22.72 -14.52
N GLU A 91 -4.81 -23.85 -13.82
CA GLU A 91 -5.28 -25.13 -14.36
C GLU A 91 -6.77 -25.06 -14.75
N PRO A 92 -7.20 -25.75 -15.82
CA PRO A 92 -8.49 -25.51 -16.44
C PRO A 92 -9.61 -26.12 -15.62
N LYS A 93 -10.54 -25.27 -15.15
CA LYS A 93 -11.82 -25.72 -14.60
C LYS A 93 -12.89 -25.70 -15.71
N VAL A 94 -13.22 -26.90 -16.16
CA VAL A 94 -14.50 -27.38 -16.75
C VAL A 94 -15.40 -26.36 -17.47
N LYS A 95 -15.55 -26.60 -18.78
CA LYS A 95 -16.44 -25.99 -19.78
C LYS A 95 -17.81 -25.53 -19.24
N LYS A 96 -18.19 -24.28 -19.52
CA LYS A 96 -19.59 -23.80 -19.60
C LYS A 96 -19.76 -22.63 -20.58
N GLU A 97 -20.36 -22.98 -21.72
CA GLU A 97 -21.33 -22.23 -22.56
C GLU A 97 -21.10 -20.73 -22.89
N SER A 98 -21.03 -20.48 -24.21
CA SER A 98 -21.00 -19.22 -24.96
C SER A 98 -19.99 -18.17 -24.52
N LEU A 99 -18.94 -17.99 -25.33
CA LEU A 99 -18.08 -16.82 -25.34
C LEU A 99 -18.95 -15.60 -25.71
N GLY A 100 -19.44 -14.87 -24.70
CA GLY A 100 -19.92 -13.51 -24.89
C GLY A 100 -18.73 -12.60 -25.16
N ASP A 101 -18.96 -11.47 -25.83
CA ASP A 101 -17.94 -10.41 -25.94
C ASP A 101 -17.62 -9.89 -24.53
N PRO A 102 -16.35 -9.86 -24.09
CA PRO A 102 -15.93 -9.22 -22.85
C PRO A 102 -16.50 -7.81 -22.65
N ALA A 103 -16.67 -7.05 -23.73
CA ALA A 103 -17.27 -5.71 -23.68
C ALA A 103 -18.77 -5.77 -23.35
N ASP A 104 -19.50 -6.75 -23.88
CA ASP A 104 -20.93 -6.95 -23.59
C ASP A 104 -21.14 -7.38 -22.13
N ASP A 105 -20.29 -8.27 -21.62
CA ASP A 105 -20.33 -8.69 -20.22
C ASP A 105 -20.09 -7.51 -19.28
N ALA A 106 -19.10 -6.66 -19.60
CA ALA A 106 -18.82 -5.44 -18.85
C ALA A 106 -20.00 -4.46 -18.89
N LYS A 107 -20.56 -4.23 -20.08
CA LYS A 107 -21.69 -3.32 -20.28
C LYS A 107 -22.92 -3.78 -19.53
N LYS A 108 -23.24 -5.07 -19.59
CA LYS A 108 -24.36 -5.67 -18.86
C LYS A 108 -24.20 -5.49 -17.35
N PHE A 109 -23.02 -5.83 -16.82
CA PHE A 109 -22.75 -5.70 -15.39
C PHE A 109 -22.88 -4.25 -14.89
N LEU A 110 -22.29 -3.31 -15.60
CA LEU A 110 -22.38 -1.88 -15.26
C LEU A 110 -23.82 -1.36 -15.38
N SER A 111 -24.55 -1.77 -16.43
CA SER A 111 -25.96 -1.41 -16.61
C SER A 111 -26.81 -1.90 -15.43
N ASP A 112 -26.62 -3.15 -14.99
CA ASP A 112 -27.33 -3.72 -13.84
C ASP A 112 -27.06 -2.94 -12.56
N ILE A 113 -25.82 -2.49 -12.34
CA ILE A 113 -25.45 -1.66 -11.18
C ILE A 113 -26.10 -0.27 -11.25
N PHE A 114 -25.98 0.43 -12.38
CA PHE A 114 -26.51 1.78 -12.50
C PHE A 114 -28.04 1.81 -12.44
N ASN A 115 -28.70 0.81 -13.03
CA ASN A 115 -30.15 0.63 -12.91
C ASN A 115 -30.57 0.38 -11.45
N ALA A 116 -29.82 -0.44 -10.71
CA ALA A 116 -30.10 -0.68 -9.28
C ALA A 116 -29.86 0.58 -8.41
N MET A 117 -29.05 1.52 -8.88
CA MET A 117 -28.78 2.80 -8.24
C MET A 117 -29.71 3.92 -8.72
N ASP A 118 -30.63 3.65 -9.66
CA ASP A 118 -31.50 4.63 -10.30
C ASP A 118 -30.71 5.77 -10.96
N LEU A 119 -29.65 5.41 -11.70
CA LEU A 119 -28.78 6.35 -12.41
C LEU A 119 -28.83 6.13 -13.93
N ASP A 120 -29.12 7.21 -14.66
CA ASP A 120 -29.08 7.23 -16.13
C ASP A 120 -27.64 7.47 -16.63
N VAL A 121 -26.92 6.39 -16.89
CA VAL A 121 -25.54 6.41 -17.38
C VAL A 121 -25.44 5.75 -18.76
N ALA A 122 -24.95 6.49 -19.74
CA ALA A 122 -24.56 5.97 -21.05
C ALA A 122 -23.18 5.30 -20.96
N ILE A 123 -23.12 4.03 -21.36
CA ILE A 123 -21.92 3.19 -21.34
C ILE A 123 -21.51 2.90 -22.79
N ASP A 124 -20.36 3.42 -23.20
CA ASP A 124 -19.66 3.03 -24.43
C ASP A 124 -18.51 2.09 -24.06
N ALA A 125 -18.53 0.86 -24.58
CA ALA A 125 -17.53 -0.16 -24.27
C ALA A 125 -16.92 -0.67 -25.59
N LYS A 126 -15.60 -0.64 -25.68
CA LYS A 126 -14.84 -1.06 -26.86
C LYS A 126 -13.83 -2.14 -26.46
N MET A 127 -13.80 -3.20 -27.25
CA MET A 127 -12.81 -4.27 -27.12
C MET A 127 -11.67 -4.02 -28.11
N GLU A 128 -10.45 -3.90 -27.59
CA GLU A 128 -9.21 -3.76 -28.35
C GLU A 128 -8.21 -4.81 -27.88
N GLU A 129 -7.94 -5.82 -28.73
CA GLU A 129 -7.00 -6.92 -28.47
C GLU A 129 -7.24 -7.66 -27.14
N GLN A 130 -6.51 -7.28 -26.08
CA GLN A 130 -6.62 -7.82 -24.72
C GLN A 130 -7.03 -6.75 -23.70
N SER A 131 -7.70 -5.70 -24.16
CA SER A 131 -8.17 -4.61 -23.33
C SER A 131 -9.61 -4.22 -23.65
N VAL A 132 -10.35 -3.86 -22.60
CA VAL A 132 -11.69 -3.27 -22.69
C VAL A 132 -11.59 -1.86 -22.16
N SER A 133 -11.86 -0.88 -23.04
CA SER A 133 -12.01 0.53 -22.67
C SER A 133 -13.49 0.84 -22.52
N ILE A 134 -13.84 1.46 -21.40
CA ILE A 134 -15.23 1.82 -21.07
C ILE A 134 -15.26 3.31 -20.77
N ASP A 135 -16.03 4.04 -21.57
CA ASP A 135 -16.31 5.45 -21.36
C ASP A 135 -17.74 5.59 -20.81
N LEU A 136 -17.85 6.23 -19.65
CA LEU A 136 -19.13 6.55 -19.04
C LEU A 136 -19.45 8.03 -19.23
N SER A 137 -20.70 8.30 -19.59
CA SER A 137 -21.24 9.65 -19.74
C SER A 137 -22.68 9.68 -19.25
N GLY A 138 -23.18 10.85 -18.85
CA GLY A 138 -24.57 10.98 -18.42
C GLY A 138 -24.76 12.12 -17.44
N GLU A 139 -25.96 12.18 -16.87
CA GLU A 139 -26.28 13.13 -15.83
C GLU A 139 -25.80 12.60 -14.46
N ASN A 140 -25.44 13.49 -13.54
CA ASN A 140 -25.02 13.12 -12.18
C ASN A 140 -23.79 12.19 -12.08
N MET A 141 -22.83 12.31 -13.01
CA MET A 141 -21.54 11.57 -12.97
C MET A 141 -20.77 11.73 -11.65
N GLY A 142 -21.03 12.76 -10.86
CA GLY A 142 -20.45 12.93 -9.52
C GLY A 142 -20.65 11.73 -8.59
N ILE A 143 -21.77 11.00 -8.70
CA ILE A 143 -22.03 9.79 -7.90
C ILE A 143 -21.18 8.62 -8.39
N VAL A 144 -21.06 8.46 -9.71
CA VAL A 144 -20.27 7.41 -10.39
C VAL A 144 -18.77 7.59 -10.14
N ILE A 145 -18.29 8.83 -10.21
CA ILE A 145 -16.92 9.19 -9.86
C ILE A 145 -16.69 8.94 -8.36
N GLY A 146 -17.66 9.33 -7.53
CA GLY A 146 -17.56 9.22 -6.08
C GLY A 146 -16.52 10.17 -5.50
N LYS A 147 -16.21 10.01 -4.21
CA LYS A 147 -15.24 10.87 -3.54
C LYS A 147 -13.85 10.63 -4.14
N ARG A 148 -13.36 11.60 -4.92
CA ARG A 148 -12.02 11.58 -5.55
C ARG A 148 -11.78 10.43 -6.55
N GLY A 149 -12.82 9.78 -7.06
CA GLY A 149 -12.65 8.64 -7.96
C GLY A 149 -12.74 7.28 -7.28
N ASP A 150 -12.95 7.23 -5.96
CA ASP A 150 -12.99 5.96 -5.20
C ASP A 150 -14.11 5.02 -5.73
N THR A 151 -15.26 5.54 -6.16
CA THR A 151 -16.34 4.74 -6.75
C THR A 151 -15.96 4.27 -8.15
N LEU A 152 -15.37 5.13 -8.98
CA LEU A 152 -14.91 4.78 -10.32
C LEU A 152 -13.85 3.66 -10.29
N ASP A 153 -12.89 3.76 -9.38
CA ASP A 153 -11.86 2.74 -9.16
C ASP A 153 -12.48 1.41 -8.70
N SER A 154 -13.49 1.48 -7.82
CA SER A 154 -14.21 0.29 -7.34
C SER A 154 -15.01 -0.39 -8.46
N LEU A 155 -15.70 0.39 -9.29
CA LEU A 155 -16.42 -0.12 -10.45
C LEU A 155 -15.46 -0.77 -11.44
N GLN A 156 -14.33 -0.14 -11.75
CA GLN A 156 -13.31 -0.71 -12.62
C GLN A 156 -12.80 -2.06 -12.10
N TYR A 157 -12.54 -2.15 -10.80
CA TYR A 157 -12.08 -3.39 -10.18
C TYR A 157 -13.13 -4.50 -10.28
N LEU A 158 -14.39 -4.21 -9.93
CA LEU A 158 -15.47 -5.20 -9.98
C LEU A 158 -15.75 -5.65 -11.42
N THR A 159 -15.79 -4.72 -12.37
CA THR A 159 -15.97 -5.05 -13.79
C THR A 159 -14.80 -5.89 -14.30
N SER A 160 -13.57 -5.59 -13.90
CA SER A 160 -12.40 -6.41 -14.23
C SER A 160 -12.55 -7.85 -13.73
N LEU A 161 -13.07 -8.06 -12.52
CA LEU A 161 -13.32 -9.40 -11.99
C LEU A 161 -14.38 -10.16 -12.80
N VAL A 162 -15.46 -9.49 -13.19
CA VAL A 162 -16.55 -10.10 -13.97
C VAL A 162 -16.05 -10.51 -15.35
N VAL A 163 -15.37 -9.60 -16.05
CA VAL A 163 -14.82 -9.86 -17.39
C VAL A 163 -13.77 -10.97 -17.37
N ASN A 164 -12.90 -10.99 -16.35
CA ASN A 164 -11.85 -12.01 -16.22
C ASN A 164 -12.33 -13.31 -15.54
N GLN A 165 -13.62 -13.44 -15.20
CA GLN A 165 -14.14 -14.66 -14.56
C GLN A 165 -14.24 -15.83 -15.54
N ARG A 166 -14.52 -15.53 -16.82
CA ARG A 166 -14.82 -16.52 -17.88
C ARG A 166 -13.81 -16.53 -19.02
N SER A 167 -12.85 -15.60 -19.00
CA SER A 167 -11.78 -15.49 -19.99
C SER A 167 -10.56 -16.31 -19.57
N ASP A 168 -10.00 -17.07 -20.51
CA ASP A 168 -8.75 -17.81 -20.30
C ASP A 168 -7.54 -16.86 -20.26
N ASP A 169 -7.62 -15.77 -21.03
CA ASP A 169 -6.63 -14.71 -21.06
C ASP A 169 -6.99 -13.57 -20.11
N TYR A 170 -5.97 -12.88 -19.60
CA TYR A 170 -6.16 -11.70 -18.77
C TYR A 170 -6.50 -10.49 -19.64
N ILE A 171 -7.70 -9.96 -19.44
CA ILE A 171 -8.23 -8.79 -20.13
C ILE A 171 -8.07 -7.56 -19.22
N LYS A 172 -7.34 -6.56 -19.69
CA LYS A 172 -7.18 -5.29 -18.98
C LYS A 172 -8.44 -4.45 -19.15
N VAL A 173 -9.12 -4.14 -18.05
CA VAL A 173 -10.30 -3.25 -18.07
C VAL A 173 -9.91 -1.86 -17.58
N SER A 174 -10.26 -0.83 -18.37
CA SER A 174 -10.11 0.58 -18.02
C SER A 174 -11.46 1.27 -18.08
N ILE A 175 -11.82 1.99 -17.02
CA ILE A 175 -13.03 2.82 -16.99
C ILE A 175 -12.62 4.27 -16.77
N ASP A 176 -13.08 5.16 -17.64
CA ASP A 176 -12.92 6.60 -17.47
C ASP A 176 -14.25 7.34 -17.70
N THR A 177 -14.30 8.57 -17.22
CA THR A 177 -15.46 9.46 -17.32
C THR A 177 -14.96 10.86 -17.66
N GLU A 178 -15.26 11.37 -18.85
CA GLU A 178 -14.93 12.76 -19.25
C GLU A 178 -13.48 13.22 -18.93
N ASN A 179 -12.49 12.34 -19.08
CA ASN A 179 -11.08 12.55 -18.68
C ASN A 179 -10.92 12.98 -17.20
N TYR A 180 -11.70 12.38 -16.31
CA TYR A 180 -11.69 12.72 -14.88
C TYR A 180 -10.30 12.53 -14.27
N ARG A 181 -9.58 11.46 -14.62
CA ARG A 181 -8.26 11.16 -14.05
C ARG A 181 -7.23 12.26 -14.33
N GLU A 182 -7.23 12.80 -15.56
CA GLU A 182 -6.34 13.87 -15.98
C GLU A 182 -6.68 15.19 -15.26
N LYS A 183 -7.95 15.61 -15.34
CA LYS A 183 -8.46 16.81 -14.64
C LYS A 183 -8.19 16.74 -13.13
N ARG A 184 -8.31 15.55 -12.54
CA ARG A 184 -8.05 15.30 -11.12
C ARG A 184 -6.57 15.46 -10.79
N ALA A 185 -5.68 14.95 -11.63
CA ALA A 185 -4.24 15.12 -11.46
C ALA A 185 -3.85 16.60 -11.53
N GLU A 186 -4.35 17.34 -12.53
CA GLU A 186 -4.11 18.78 -12.66
C GLU A 186 -4.60 19.56 -11.42
N ALA A 187 -5.80 19.26 -10.93
CA ALA A 187 -6.35 19.87 -9.73
C ALA A 187 -5.49 19.58 -8.49
N LEU A 188 -4.90 18.38 -8.36
CA LEU A 188 -3.99 18.03 -7.26
C LEU A 188 -2.66 18.76 -7.35
N LEU A 189 -2.11 18.92 -8.56
CA LEU A 189 -0.92 19.73 -8.80
C LEU A 189 -1.16 21.18 -8.36
N ALA A 190 -2.21 21.81 -8.88
CA ALA A 190 -2.59 23.17 -8.51
C ALA A 190 -2.85 23.33 -7.00
N LEU A 191 -3.56 22.38 -6.39
CA LEU A 191 -3.82 22.37 -4.95
C LEU A 191 -2.52 22.31 -4.16
N SER A 192 -1.59 21.44 -4.53
CA SER A 192 -0.34 21.25 -3.82
C SER A 192 0.55 22.49 -3.87
N THR A 193 0.66 23.18 -5.01
CA THR A 193 1.37 24.45 -5.15
C THR A 193 0.75 25.53 -4.25
N ARG A 194 -0.58 25.70 -4.32
CA ARG A 194 -1.30 26.66 -3.48
C ARG A 194 -1.09 26.41 -1.98
N LEU A 195 -1.10 25.15 -1.57
CA LEU A 195 -0.87 24.77 -0.17
C LEU A 195 0.60 24.97 0.23
N ALA A 196 1.56 24.70 -0.65
CA ALA A 196 2.97 24.98 -0.40
C ALA A 196 3.21 26.48 -0.17
N ASP A 197 2.60 27.36 -0.97
CA ASP A 197 2.65 28.80 -0.78
C ASP A 197 2.06 29.22 0.57
N LYS A 198 0.91 28.64 0.94
CA LYS A 198 0.26 28.92 2.23
C LYS A 198 1.13 28.47 3.40
N VAL A 199 1.74 27.29 3.31
CA VAL A 199 2.67 26.76 4.33
C VAL A 199 3.92 27.64 4.42
N THR A 200 4.45 28.09 3.29
CA THR A 200 5.61 29.00 3.23
C THR A 200 5.30 30.34 3.89
N LYS A 201 4.14 30.95 3.60
CA LYS A 201 3.73 32.24 4.17
C LYS A 201 3.40 32.16 5.66
N THR A 202 2.73 31.09 6.09
CA THR A 202 2.25 30.98 7.48
C THR A 202 3.24 30.30 8.43
N GLY A 203 4.21 29.53 7.89
CA GLY A 203 5.09 28.67 8.66
C GLY A 203 4.38 27.48 9.34
N LYS A 204 3.07 27.29 9.10
CA LYS A 204 2.27 26.22 9.72
C LYS A 204 2.11 25.06 8.75
N LYS A 205 2.29 23.83 9.25
CA LYS A 205 2.03 22.61 8.46
C LYS A 205 0.56 22.53 8.05
N PHE A 206 0.30 22.01 6.86
CA PHE A 206 -1.04 21.72 6.34
C PHE A 206 -1.19 20.21 6.17
N THR A 207 -2.28 19.65 6.69
CA THR A 207 -2.60 18.23 6.57
C THR A 207 -3.76 18.08 5.60
N LEU A 208 -3.55 17.34 4.53
CA LEU A 208 -4.60 17.07 3.54
C LEU A 208 -5.55 15.97 4.03
N GLU A 209 -6.64 15.78 3.30
CA GLU A 209 -7.51 14.62 3.48
C GLU A 209 -6.77 13.32 3.13
N PRO A 210 -7.19 12.17 3.71
CA PRO A 210 -6.74 10.85 3.26
C PRO A 210 -6.90 10.71 1.75
N MET A 211 -5.99 10.06 1.05
CA MET A 211 -6.09 9.94 -0.40
C MET A 211 -5.31 8.72 -0.89
N ASN A 212 -5.66 8.21 -2.07
CA ASN A 212 -5.08 6.97 -2.57
C ASN A 212 -3.56 7.13 -2.81
N PRO A 213 -2.78 6.03 -2.84
CA PRO A 213 -1.33 6.11 -3.03
C PRO A 213 -0.89 6.89 -4.27
N TYR A 214 -1.66 6.84 -5.36
CA TYR A 214 -1.39 7.53 -6.62
C TYR A 214 -1.51 9.05 -6.46
N GLU A 215 -2.61 9.54 -5.87
CA GLU A 215 -2.83 10.96 -5.56
C GLU A 215 -1.74 11.50 -4.62
N ARG A 216 -1.34 10.72 -3.60
CA ARG A 216 -0.23 11.11 -2.71
C ARG A 216 1.08 11.27 -3.48
N ARG A 217 1.35 10.38 -4.42
CA ARG A 217 2.55 10.44 -5.26
C ARG A 217 2.57 11.71 -6.10
N ILE A 218 1.45 12.09 -6.72
CA ILE A 218 1.35 13.34 -7.49
C ILE A 218 1.79 14.55 -6.64
N ILE A 219 1.30 14.65 -5.41
CA ILE A 219 1.66 15.75 -4.50
C ILE A 219 3.12 15.68 -4.07
N HIS A 220 3.61 14.48 -3.73
CA HIS A 220 5.01 14.28 -3.34
C HIS A 220 5.97 14.66 -4.47
N SER A 221 5.69 14.20 -5.68
CA SER A 221 6.49 14.49 -6.88
C SER A 221 6.47 15.98 -7.23
N ASN A 222 5.30 16.63 -7.19
CA ASN A 222 5.22 18.06 -7.51
C ASN A 222 5.99 18.96 -6.53
N LEU A 223 6.09 18.55 -5.26
CA LEU A 223 6.75 19.33 -4.21
C LEU A 223 8.12 18.75 -3.81
N GLN A 224 8.67 17.81 -4.57
CA GLN A 224 9.90 17.11 -4.22
C GLN A 224 11.11 18.06 -4.18
N ASP A 225 11.22 18.91 -5.20
CA ASP A 225 12.35 19.82 -5.39
C ASP A 225 12.12 21.21 -4.77
N SER A 226 11.01 21.39 -4.06
CA SER A 226 10.73 22.66 -3.39
C SER A 226 11.77 22.94 -2.29
N GLU A 227 12.34 24.14 -2.31
CA GLU A 227 13.31 24.59 -1.31
C GLU A 227 12.63 24.97 0.03
N THR A 228 11.37 25.39 -0.01
CA THR A 228 10.66 25.98 1.13
C THR A 228 9.84 24.97 1.94
N VAL A 229 9.36 23.91 1.30
CA VAL A 229 8.50 22.90 1.94
C VAL A 229 9.05 21.47 1.83
N THR A 230 8.52 20.60 2.67
CA THR A 230 8.74 19.16 2.64
C THR A 230 7.40 18.44 2.78
N THR A 231 7.30 17.25 2.22
CA THR A 231 6.07 16.45 2.22
C THR A 231 6.33 15.09 2.85
N TYR A 232 5.38 14.61 3.66
CA TYR A 232 5.42 13.24 4.18
C TYR A 232 4.01 12.69 4.37
N SER A 233 3.83 11.39 4.13
CA SER A 233 2.55 10.70 4.32
C SER A 233 2.41 10.18 5.75
N VAL A 234 1.27 10.44 6.40
CA VAL A 234 0.95 10.02 7.79
C VAL A 234 -0.33 9.18 7.82
N GLY A 235 -0.38 8.19 8.71
CA GLY A 235 -1.53 7.29 8.89
C GLY A 235 -1.37 5.96 8.15
N SER A 236 -2.35 5.07 8.33
CA SER A 236 -2.48 3.79 7.62
C SER A 236 -3.59 3.88 6.58
N GLU A 237 -3.47 3.12 5.49
CA GLU A 237 -4.54 2.97 4.50
C GLU A 237 -5.82 2.45 5.18
N PRO A 238 -7.04 2.93 4.86
CA PRO A 238 -7.43 3.93 3.85
C PRO A 238 -7.35 5.40 4.31
N TYR A 239 -6.91 5.64 5.55
CA TYR A 239 -6.90 6.97 6.19
C TYR A 239 -5.55 7.69 6.03
N ARG A 240 -4.69 7.21 5.12
CA ARG A 240 -3.35 7.74 4.92
C ARG A 240 -3.40 9.04 4.13
N LYS A 241 -2.76 10.07 4.65
CA LYS A 241 -2.85 11.45 4.14
C LYS A 241 -1.47 12.10 3.99
N VAL A 242 -1.38 13.09 3.11
CA VAL A 242 -0.15 13.89 2.91
C VAL A 242 -0.15 15.08 3.86
N VAL A 243 1.01 15.34 4.46
CA VAL A 243 1.28 16.53 5.24
C VAL A 243 2.34 17.34 4.49
N ILE A 244 2.02 18.61 4.22
CA ILE A 244 2.97 19.59 3.69
C ILE A 244 3.44 20.43 4.87
N ALA A 245 4.73 20.49 5.11
CA ALA A 245 5.35 21.22 6.22
C ALA A 245 6.49 22.11 5.72
N PRO A 246 6.87 23.16 6.45
CA PRO A 246 8.08 23.93 6.12
C PRO A 246 9.32 23.02 6.09
N LYS A 247 10.31 23.28 5.24
CA LYS A 247 11.52 22.44 5.07
C LYS A 247 12.24 22.13 6.39
N ASN A 248 12.25 23.08 7.32
CA ASN A 248 12.89 22.96 8.63
C ASN A 248 11.99 22.34 9.72
N ALA A 249 10.74 21.99 9.40
CA ALA A 249 9.86 21.35 10.35
C ALA A 249 10.31 19.91 10.60
N LYS A 250 10.58 19.57 11.87
CA LYS A 250 10.88 18.18 12.25
C LYS A 250 9.71 17.29 11.85
N PRO A 251 9.92 16.22 11.05
CA PRO A 251 8.89 15.22 10.82
C PRO A 251 8.52 14.62 12.18
N TYR A 252 7.24 14.63 12.52
CA TYR A 252 6.75 13.91 13.71
C TYR A 252 7.15 12.43 13.55
N GLY A 253 8.05 11.93 14.40
CA GLY A 253 8.51 10.53 14.39
C GLY A 253 10.03 10.31 14.29
N LYS A 254 10.82 11.32 13.92
CA LYS A 254 12.30 11.29 14.09
C LYS A 254 12.71 12.17 15.28
N GLY A 255 12.08 11.94 16.43
CA GLY A 255 12.73 12.27 17.69
C GLY A 255 13.89 11.29 17.83
N GLY A 256 15.08 11.69 17.36
CA GLY A 256 16.28 10.91 17.62
C GLY A 256 16.30 10.59 19.10
N TYR A 257 16.42 9.31 19.43
CA TYR A 257 16.86 8.91 20.76
C TYR A 257 18.10 9.75 21.04
N LYS A 258 17.96 10.77 21.89
CA LYS A 258 19.14 11.41 22.44
C LYS A 258 19.86 10.27 23.12
N LYS A 259 21.01 9.89 22.56
CA LYS A 259 22.02 9.10 23.24
C LYS A 259 22.63 10.01 24.31
N ASP A 260 21.79 10.52 25.21
CA ASP A 260 22.22 11.14 26.44
C ASP A 260 22.93 10.02 27.16
N GLY A 261 24.27 10.08 27.11
CA GLY A 261 25.14 9.05 27.63
C GLY A 261 24.65 8.67 29.02
N TYR A 262 24.52 7.35 29.24
CA TYR A 262 24.32 6.79 30.57
C TYR A 262 25.41 7.38 31.49
N LYS A 263 25.10 8.48 32.19
CA LYS A 263 25.81 8.83 33.41
C LYS A 263 25.49 7.68 34.35
N LYS A 264 26.48 6.80 34.56
CA LYS A 264 26.44 5.74 35.56
C LYS A 264 25.95 6.37 36.87
N ARG A 265 24.67 6.20 37.18
CA ARG A 265 24.15 6.50 38.51
C ARG A 265 24.76 5.43 39.41
N SER A 266 25.53 5.85 40.40
CA SER A 266 26.09 4.97 41.43
C SER A 266 24.96 4.06 41.98
N PRO A 267 25.24 2.79 42.30
CA PRO A 267 24.23 1.89 42.86
C PRO A 267 23.63 2.51 44.13
N LYS A 268 22.29 2.65 44.17
CA LYS A 268 21.60 2.98 45.41
C LYS A 268 21.79 1.82 46.40
N PRO A 269 22.02 2.09 47.69
CA PRO A 269 22.12 1.02 48.69
C PRO A 269 20.80 0.23 48.74
N HIS A 270 20.93 -1.10 48.86
CA HIS A 270 19.80 -2.00 49.03
C HIS A 270 19.03 -1.62 50.29
N ARG A 271 17.76 -1.20 50.13
CA ARG A 271 16.82 -1.14 51.25
C ARG A 271 16.32 -2.55 51.52
N ASN A 272 16.50 -3.01 52.76
CA ASN A 272 15.98 -4.29 53.23
C ASN A 272 14.45 -4.35 53.08
N HIS A 273 13.98 -5.54 52.71
CA HIS A 273 12.60 -5.83 52.31
C HIS A 273 11.62 -5.99 53.50
N SER A 274 11.93 -5.44 54.68
CA SER A 274 11.09 -5.61 55.87
C SER A 274 10.01 -4.54 56.04
N ASP A 275 10.11 -3.40 55.36
CA ASP A 275 9.26 -2.24 55.66
C ASP A 275 8.31 -1.90 54.50
N LYS A 276 7.55 -2.89 54.02
CA LYS A 276 6.38 -2.64 53.17
C LYS A 276 5.11 -3.09 53.90
N PRO A 277 4.11 -2.22 54.09
CA PRO A 277 2.81 -2.65 54.58
C PRO A 277 2.16 -3.60 53.57
N VAL A 278 1.67 -4.74 54.06
CA VAL A 278 0.95 -5.76 53.29
C VAL A 278 -0.44 -5.19 52.98
N ALA A 279 -0.68 -4.86 51.71
CA ALA A 279 -2.02 -4.52 51.25
C ALA A 279 -2.83 -5.82 51.05
N GLU A 280 -3.90 -5.95 51.82
CA GLU A 280 -4.85 -7.07 51.75
C GLU A 280 -5.44 -7.22 50.35
N LYS A 281 -5.42 -8.45 49.85
CA LYS A 281 -6.12 -8.85 48.62
C LYS A 281 -7.55 -9.22 48.97
N THR A 282 -8.50 -8.38 48.59
CA THR A 282 -9.90 -8.79 48.39
C THR A 282 -10.26 -8.54 46.93
N GLY A 283 -10.61 -9.62 46.22
CA GLY A 283 -10.69 -9.66 44.77
C GLY A 283 -11.96 -9.11 44.15
N SER A 284 -11.91 -8.93 42.83
CA SER A 284 -13.03 -9.13 41.91
C SER A 284 -12.52 -9.12 40.47
N TYR A 285 -12.98 -10.09 39.68
CA TYR A 285 -12.74 -10.23 38.25
C TYR A 285 -13.62 -9.24 37.48
N THR A 286 -13.04 -8.28 36.75
CA THR A 286 -13.59 -7.67 35.51
C THR A 286 -12.59 -6.65 34.95
N THR A 287 -12.00 -6.92 33.78
CA THR A 287 -11.23 -5.91 33.03
C THR A 287 -12.21 -5.15 32.14
N THR A 288 -12.81 -4.07 32.66
CA THR A 288 -13.57 -3.12 31.83
C THR A 288 -12.60 -2.11 31.22
N TYR A 289 -12.60 -1.99 29.89
CA TYR A 289 -12.02 -0.86 29.16
C TYR A 289 -12.69 0.45 29.59
N LYS A 290 -12.06 1.21 30.49
CA LYS A 290 -12.33 2.64 30.68
C LYS A 290 -11.05 3.35 31.09
N ALA A 291 -10.37 3.93 30.11
CA ALA A 291 -9.35 4.94 30.30
C ALA A 291 -9.61 6.07 29.29
N ASP A 292 -10.19 7.15 29.82
CA ASP A 292 -9.87 8.54 29.52
C ASP A 292 -10.10 9.08 28.10
N PHE A 293 -11.35 9.06 27.65
CA PHE A 293 -11.83 10.10 26.73
C PHE A 293 -12.20 11.34 27.58
N LYS A 294 -11.31 12.33 27.63
CA LYS A 294 -11.65 13.68 28.14
C LYS A 294 -12.03 14.55 26.94
N PRO A 295 -13.33 14.75 26.65
CA PRO A 295 -13.72 15.78 25.68
C PRO A 295 -13.41 17.16 26.27
N GLN A 296 -12.72 18.00 25.49
CA GLN A 296 -12.56 19.42 25.82
C GLN A 296 -13.95 20.07 25.74
N GLN A 297 -14.51 20.40 26.91
CA GLN A 297 -15.75 21.16 27.01
C GLN A 297 -15.46 22.62 26.63
N HIS A 298 -15.96 23.06 25.48
CA HIS A 298 -16.23 24.49 25.27
C HIS A 298 -17.46 24.84 26.11
N LYS A 299 -17.28 25.65 27.16
CA LYS A 299 -18.37 26.16 27.99
C LYS A 299 -19.02 27.36 27.29
N ALA A 300 -20.16 27.11 26.67
CA ALA A 300 -21.21 28.10 26.53
C ALA A 300 -22.50 27.42 27.02
N GLU A 301 -22.93 27.74 28.24
CA GLU A 301 -24.18 27.24 28.81
C GLU A 301 -25.35 28.05 28.23
N TYR A 302 -25.96 27.55 27.17
CA TYR A 302 -27.27 28.04 26.72
C TYR A 302 -28.35 27.32 27.52
N LYS A 303 -29.28 28.07 28.11
CA LYS A 303 -30.28 27.50 29.01
C LYS A 303 -31.36 26.75 28.25
N ASN A 304 -31.69 27.16 27.02
CA ASN A 304 -32.69 26.51 26.16
C ASN A 304 -32.28 26.55 24.67
N PHE A 305 -32.90 25.71 23.84
CA PHE A 305 -32.58 25.56 22.41
C PHE A 305 -32.83 26.84 21.59
N GLU A 306 -33.79 27.68 21.99
CA GLU A 306 -34.04 28.98 21.36
C GLU A 306 -32.88 29.97 21.57
N ASP A 307 -32.19 29.94 22.73
CA ASP A 307 -31.01 30.79 22.99
C ASP A 307 -29.83 30.41 22.09
N TYR A 308 -29.71 29.13 21.72
CA TYR A 308 -28.69 28.65 20.81
C TYR A 308 -28.91 29.18 19.38
N LEU A 309 -30.14 29.15 18.90
CA LEU A 309 -30.50 29.65 17.57
C LEU A 309 -30.38 31.17 17.49
N ALA A 310 -30.76 31.90 18.54
CA ALA A 310 -30.58 33.35 18.61
C ALA A 310 -29.10 33.78 18.63
N GLY A 311 -28.24 32.99 19.28
CA GLY A 311 -26.78 33.25 19.29
C GLY A 311 -26.07 32.97 17.96
N HIS A 312 -26.71 32.21 17.05
CA HIS A 312 -26.14 31.84 15.75
C HIS A 312 -26.93 32.43 14.56
N SER A 313 -27.96 33.26 14.80
CA SER A 313 -28.75 33.88 13.73
C SER A 313 -28.10 35.13 13.12
N ASP A 314 -27.11 35.73 13.78
CA ASP A 314 -26.40 36.92 13.27
C ASP A 314 -25.23 36.59 12.32
N GLU A 315 -24.83 35.32 12.19
CA GLU A 315 -23.82 34.90 11.19
C GLU A 315 -24.40 34.65 9.79
N PHE A 316 -25.72 34.81 9.60
CA PHE A 316 -26.40 34.56 8.31
C PHE A 316 -27.07 35.81 7.70
N LYS A 317 -26.65 37.01 8.11
CA LYS A 317 -27.03 38.26 7.44
C LYS A 317 -25.81 39.01 6.90
N GLY A 318 -25.63 38.89 5.58
CA GLY A 318 -25.11 39.96 4.74
C GLY A 318 -23.64 39.88 4.35
N GLU A 319 -23.37 39.40 3.14
CA GLU A 319 -22.67 40.21 2.15
C GLU A 319 -23.67 40.43 1.00
N GLU A 320 -24.12 41.68 0.86
CA GLU A 320 -24.66 42.23 -0.40
C GLU A 320 -23.53 42.37 -1.42
#